data_AF-A0A968K4C6-F1
#
_entry.id   AF-A0A968K4C6-F1
#
_cell.length_a   1.000
_cell.length_b   1.000
_cell.length_c   1.000
_cell.angle_alpha   90.00
_cell.angle_beta   90.00
_cell.angle_gamma   90.00
#
_symmetry.space_group_name_H-M   'P 1'
#
loop_
_entity.id
_entity.type
_entity.pdbx_description
1 polymer ?
#
loop_
_entity_poly.entity_id
_entity_poly.type
_entity_poly.pdbx_seq_one_letter_code
_entity_poly.pdbx_strand_id
1 'polypeptide(L)'
;DNLGWGVVATGFSMMEVRNNTIARNGNCGFAAWSTDARGYLKNNIIAFNGWREEWVCPCVGIWMNGKLANFPVSYNDVYGNQAGEYLGMPEWTGRYGNVSTDPLFIDSLDFRLSRESPLNAAGDPYYTNPDGSRSNIGAYGGQESR
;
A
#
# COMPACT_ATOMS: atom_id res chain seq x y z
N ASP A 1 -1.70 -7.74 14.62
CA ASP A 1 -2.03 -8.53 13.41
C ASP A 1 -3.52 -8.55 13.19
N ASN A 2 -3.94 -8.49 11.93
CA ASN A 2 -5.34 -8.59 11.51
C ASN A 2 -5.56 -10.00 10.91
N LEU A 3 -6.68 -10.66 11.24
CA LEU A 3 -6.97 -12.02 10.74
C LEU A 3 -7.40 -12.05 9.27
N GLY A 4 -7.95 -10.96 8.74
CA GLY A 4 -8.52 -10.87 7.41
C GLY A 4 -7.70 -9.97 6.49
N TRP A 5 -8.41 -9.09 5.79
CA TRP A 5 -7.87 -8.24 4.74
C TRP A 5 -7.58 -6.86 5.32
N GLY A 6 -6.59 -6.15 4.77
CA GLY A 6 -6.27 -4.79 5.22
C GLY A 6 -7.35 -3.78 4.81
N VAL A 7 -7.47 -3.54 3.51
CA VAL A 7 -8.44 -2.59 2.93
C VAL A 7 -9.19 -3.23 1.77
N VAL A 8 -10.50 -3.03 1.71
CA VAL A 8 -11.36 -3.59 0.65
C VAL A 8 -12.23 -2.49 0.04
N ALA A 9 -12.13 -2.29 -1.27
CA ALA A 9 -13.06 -1.48 -2.05
C ALA A 9 -14.01 -2.40 -2.83
N THR A 10 -15.33 -2.29 -2.62
CA THR A 10 -16.32 -3.23 -3.16
C THR A 10 -17.64 -2.53 -3.53
N GLY A 11 -18.49 -3.21 -4.30
CA GLY A 11 -19.75 -2.67 -4.81
C GLY A 11 -19.50 -1.42 -5.66
N PHE A 12 -20.18 -0.33 -5.33
CA PHE A 12 -20.08 0.97 -6.02
C PHE A 12 -19.28 2.02 -5.21
N SER A 13 -18.41 1.57 -4.30
CA SER A 13 -17.67 2.48 -3.41
C SER A 13 -16.74 3.42 -4.17
N MET A 14 -16.59 4.66 -3.69
CA MET A 14 -15.48 5.55 -4.03
C MET A 14 -14.52 5.62 -2.83
N MET A 15 -13.23 5.37 -3.05
CA MET A 15 -12.25 5.33 -1.96
C MET A 15 -10.90 5.94 -2.36
N GLU A 16 -10.39 6.84 -1.54
CA GLU A 16 -9.04 7.38 -1.65
C GLU A 16 -8.16 6.74 -0.59
N VAL A 17 -7.24 5.86 -1.01
CA VAL A 17 -6.32 5.19 -0.09
C VAL A 17 -4.96 5.83 -0.25
N ARG A 18 -4.63 6.76 0.65
CA ARG A 18 -3.35 7.46 0.63
C ARG A 18 -2.70 7.62 1.99
N ASN A 19 -1.37 7.60 1.99
CA ASN A 19 -0.56 7.84 3.19
C ASN A 19 -0.93 6.89 4.33
N ASN A 20 -1.07 5.59 4.05
CA ASN A 20 -1.33 4.55 5.05
C ASN A 20 -0.16 3.58 5.15
N THR A 21 -0.06 2.90 6.30
CA THR A 21 0.72 1.66 6.45
C THR A 21 -0.26 0.51 6.62
N ILE A 22 -0.29 -0.40 5.65
CA ILE A 22 -1.18 -1.55 5.57
C ILE A 22 -0.33 -2.81 5.69
N ALA A 23 -0.11 -3.25 6.93
CA ALA A 23 0.85 -4.29 7.22
C ALA A 23 0.31 -5.38 8.15
N ARG A 24 0.86 -6.59 8.01
CA ARG A 24 0.55 -7.76 8.87
C ARG A 24 -0.93 -8.15 8.89
N ASN A 25 -1.58 -8.04 7.74
CA ASN A 25 -2.90 -8.61 7.53
C ASN A 25 -2.78 -10.10 7.18
N GLY A 26 -3.77 -10.88 7.58
CA GLY A 26 -3.74 -12.34 7.45
C GLY A 26 -3.76 -12.80 5.99
N ASN A 27 -4.50 -12.11 5.13
CA ASN A 27 -4.49 -12.35 3.69
C ASN A 27 -3.89 -11.12 2.98
N CYS A 28 -4.66 -10.42 2.15
CA CYS A 28 -4.11 -9.31 1.38
C CYS A 28 -4.01 -7.98 2.14
N GLY A 29 -3.11 -7.11 1.68
CA GLY A 29 -3.04 -5.73 2.12
C GLY A 29 -4.20 -4.90 1.59
N PHE A 30 -4.34 -4.80 0.27
CA PHE A 30 -5.43 -4.08 -0.39
C PHE A 30 -6.14 -4.94 -1.43
N ALA A 31 -7.47 -4.86 -1.48
CA ALA A 31 -8.29 -5.51 -2.50
C ALA A 31 -9.27 -4.54 -3.17
N ALA A 32 -9.17 -4.39 -4.49
CA ALA A 32 -10.28 -3.88 -5.30
C ALA A 32 -11.16 -5.08 -5.67
N TRP A 33 -12.24 -5.27 -4.92
CA TRP A 33 -13.14 -6.43 -4.98
C TRP A 33 -14.45 -6.10 -5.73
N SER A 34 -14.35 -5.36 -6.83
CA SER A 34 -15.49 -5.02 -7.67
C SER A 34 -15.02 -4.37 -8.97
N THR A 35 -15.77 -4.58 -10.06
CA THR A 35 -15.57 -3.86 -11.31
C THR A 35 -16.16 -2.45 -11.32
N ASP A 36 -16.95 -2.11 -10.30
CA ASP A 36 -17.67 -0.84 -10.19
C ASP A 36 -17.13 0.09 -9.09
N ALA A 37 -16.31 -0.45 -8.17
CA ALA A 37 -15.58 0.35 -7.20
C ALA A 37 -14.58 1.26 -7.93
N ARG A 38 -14.43 2.49 -7.42
CA ARG A 38 -13.59 3.53 -8.00
C ARG A 38 -12.73 4.18 -6.92
N GLY A 39 -11.63 4.79 -7.31
CA GLY A 39 -10.73 5.39 -6.35
C GLY A 39 -9.31 5.52 -6.85
N TYR A 40 -8.38 5.63 -5.92
CA TYR A 40 -6.96 5.49 -6.19
C TYR A 40 -6.23 4.95 -4.96
N LEU A 41 -5.15 4.22 -5.21
CA LEU A 41 -4.25 3.68 -4.19
C LEU A 41 -2.88 4.34 -4.37
N LYS A 42 -2.53 5.27 -3.48
CA LYS A 42 -1.36 6.11 -3.68
C LYS A 42 -0.58 6.38 -2.41
N ASN A 43 0.74 6.31 -2.46
CA ASN A 43 1.58 6.74 -1.34
C ASN A 43 1.41 5.92 -0.04
N ASN A 44 1.11 4.63 -0.17
CA ASN A 44 0.96 3.71 0.97
C ASN A 44 2.16 2.78 1.08
N ILE A 45 2.43 2.28 2.29
CA ILE A 45 3.27 1.09 2.51
C ILE A 45 2.32 -0.10 2.67
N ILE A 46 2.52 -1.15 1.88
CA ILE A 46 1.71 -2.36 1.87
C ILE A 46 2.66 -3.54 2.03
N ALA A 47 2.92 -3.94 3.28
CA ALA A 47 4.04 -4.81 3.58
C ALA A 47 3.69 -5.96 4.54
N PHE A 48 4.38 -7.09 4.38
CA PHE A 48 4.31 -8.21 5.33
C PHE A 48 2.89 -8.76 5.55
N ASN A 49 2.03 -8.70 4.53
CA ASN A 49 0.69 -9.30 4.57
C ASN A 49 0.76 -10.77 4.12
N GLY A 50 -0.24 -11.54 4.53
CA GLY A 50 -0.43 -12.90 4.09
C GLY A 50 -0.02 -13.97 5.10
N TRP A 51 0.23 -13.62 6.37
CA TRP A 51 0.85 -14.51 7.37
C TRP A 51 0.04 -15.76 7.74
N ARG A 52 -1.24 -15.84 7.37
CA ARG A 52 -2.07 -17.04 7.60
C ARG A 52 -2.36 -17.78 6.30
N GLU A 53 -2.95 -18.97 6.45
CA GLU A 53 -3.46 -19.73 5.33
C GLU A 53 -4.46 -18.90 4.50
N GLU A 54 -4.37 -19.07 3.17
CA GLU A 54 -5.27 -18.41 2.23
C GLU A 54 -6.74 -18.72 2.56
N TRP A 55 -7.60 -17.71 2.46
CA TRP A 55 -9.05 -17.90 2.56
C TRP A 55 -9.74 -17.40 1.30
N VAL A 56 -10.48 -16.29 1.38
CA VAL A 56 -11.12 -15.69 0.20
C VAL A 56 -10.17 -14.75 -0.54
N CYS A 57 -9.35 -13.98 0.18
CA CYS A 57 -8.32 -13.15 -0.46
C CYS A 57 -6.98 -13.90 -0.51
N PRO A 58 -6.25 -13.82 -1.62
CA PRO A 58 -4.86 -14.27 -1.70
C PRO A 58 -3.97 -13.55 -0.68
N CYS A 59 -2.85 -14.17 -0.34
CA CYS A 59 -1.85 -13.66 0.60
C CYS A 59 -0.86 -12.67 -0.06
N VAL A 60 -1.36 -11.72 -0.85
CA VAL A 60 -0.55 -10.75 -1.64
C VAL A 60 -0.64 -9.31 -1.10
N GLY A 61 0.26 -8.43 -1.52
CA GLY A 61 0.17 -7.01 -1.17
C GLY A 61 -1.11 -6.36 -1.71
N ILE A 62 -1.25 -6.36 -3.04
CA ILE A 62 -2.39 -5.79 -3.76
C ILE A 62 -3.08 -6.86 -4.59
N TRP A 63 -4.40 -6.97 -4.41
CA TRP A 63 -5.25 -7.78 -5.25
C TRP A 63 -6.24 -6.91 -6.04
N MET A 64 -6.08 -6.89 -7.36
CA MET A 64 -6.98 -6.21 -8.26
C MET A 64 -8.02 -7.17 -8.84
N ASN A 65 -8.99 -7.60 -8.02
CA ASN A 65 -10.16 -8.35 -8.51
C ASN A 65 -11.28 -7.41 -9.02
N GLY A 66 -10.87 -6.49 -9.90
CA GLY A 66 -11.70 -5.39 -10.36
C GLY A 66 -11.16 -4.80 -11.66
N LYS A 67 -11.45 -3.52 -11.92
CA LYS A 67 -10.92 -2.81 -13.10
C LYS A 67 -9.81 -1.88 -12.67
N LEU A 68 -8.58 -2.17 -13.11
CA LEU A 68 -7.40 -1.34 -12.84
C LEU A 68 -7.59 0.14 -13.25
N ALA A 69 -8.29 0.38 -14.36
CA ALA A 69 -8.61 1.73 -14.83
C ALA A 69 -9.49 2.54 -13.86
N ASN A 70 -10.26 1.88 -12.99
CA ASN A 70 -11.07 2.54 -11.98
C ASN A 70 -10.30 2.81 -10.68
N PHE A 71 -9.13 2.19 -10.51
CA PHE A 71 -8.35 2.27 -9.28
C PHE A 71 -6.84 2.39 -9.62
N PRO A 72 -6.38 3.54 -10.12
CA PRO A 72 -4.97 3.76 -10.42
C PRO A 72 -4.10 3.53 -9.17
N VAL A 73 -2.97 2.85 -9.34
CA VAL A 73 -2.01 2.57 -8.27
C VAL A 73 -0.67 3.23 -8.60
N SER A 74 -0.16 4.06 -7.70
CA SER A 74 1.07 4.83 -7.93
C SER A 74 1.75 5.20 -6.62
N TYR A 75 3.07 5.33 -6.62
CA TYR A 75 3.84 5.74 -5.44
C TYR A 75 3.62 4.88 -4.19
N ASN A 76 3.22 3.61 -4.31
CA ASN A 76 3.16 2.71 -3.16
C ASN A 76 4.45 1.92 -3.02
N ASP A 77 4.81 1.60 -1.79
CA ASP A 77 5.76 0.55 -1.50
C ASP A 77 4.99 -0.74 -1.22
N VAL A 78 5.28 -1.80 -1.97
CA VAL A 78 4.62 -3.10 -1.86
C VAL A 78 5.70 -4.15 -1.67
N TYR A 79 5.89 -4.61 -0.44
CA TYR A 79 7.10 -5.33 -0.06
C TYR A 79 6.86 -6.49 0.91
N GLY A 80 7.46 -7.64 0.60
CA GLY A 80 7.57 -8.76 1.54
C GLY A 80 6.22 -9.42 1.85
N ASN A 81 5.27 -9.37 0.91
CA ASN A 81 3.98 -10.05 1.05
C ASN A 81 4.11 -11.53 0.66
N GLN A 82 3.45 -12.43 1.41
CA GLN A 82 3.77 -13.86 1.41
C GLN A 82 3.64 -14.56 0.05
N ALA A 83 2.59 -14.27 -0.72
CA ALA A 83 2.35 -14.86 -2.03
C ALA A 83 2.76 -13.94 -3.20
N GLY A 84 3.41 -12.80 -2.90
CA GLY A 84 3.85 -11.80 -3.86
C GLY A 84 3.18 -10.43 -3.70
N GLU A 85 3.66 -9.46 -4.47
CA GLU A 85 3.26 -8.06 -4.30
C GLU A 85 1.94 -7.72 -5.00
N TYR A 86 1.69 -8.33 -6.15
CA TYR A 86 0.54 -8.01 -7.00
C TYR A 86 -0.15 -9.26 -7.53
N LEU A 87 -1.49 -9.26 -7.53
CA LEU A 87 -2.32 -10.25 -8.24
C LEU A 87 -3.51 -9.58 -8.93
N GLY A 88 -3.92 -10.10 -10.08
CA GLY A 88 -5.03 -9.53 -10.88
C GLY A 88 -4.65 -8.25 -11.63
N MET A 89 -3.36 -7.91 -11.64
CA MET A 89 -2.79 -6.75 -12.31
C MET A 89 -1.33 -7.04 -12.71
N PRO A 90 -0.73 -6.25 -13.61
CA PRO A 90 0.68 -6.38 -13.95
C PRO A 90 1.59 -6.08 -12.76
N GLU A 91 2.82 -6.61 -12.82
CA GLU A 91 3.91 -6.18 -11.96
C GLU A 91 4.15 -4.68 -12.13
N TRP A 92 4.07 -3.93 -11.03
CA TRP A 92 4.15 -2.48 -11.01
C TRP A 92 5.31 -1.91 -10.22
N THR A 93 6.15 -2.75 -9.63
CA THR A 93 7.46 -2.36 -9.11
C THR A 93 8.27 -1.62 -10.19
N GLY A 94 8.77 -0.44 -9.84
CA GLY A 94 9.53 0.43 -10.76
C GLY A 94 8.67 1.18 -11.78
N ARG A 95 7.34 1.11 -11.68
CA ARG A 95 6.40 1.82 -12.58
C ARG A 95 5.52 2.77 -11.79
N TYR A 96 5.24 3.94 -12.37
CA TYR A 96 4.35 4.96 -11.77
C TYR A 96 4.75 5.34 -10.33
N GLY A 97 6.06 5.32 -10.04
CA GLY A 97 6.60 5.61 -8.72
C GLY A 97 6.43 4.51 -7.67
N ASN A 98 5.81 3.37 -8.01
CA ASN A 98 5.74 2.25 -7.07
C ASN A 98 7.13 1.60 -6.91
N VAL A 99 7.42 1.16 -5.69
CA VAL A 99 8.66 0.52 -5.30
C VAL A 99 8.35 -0.76 -4.53
N SER A 100 9.35 -1.61 -4.38
CA SER A 100 9.30 -2.81 -3.54
C SER A 100 10.65 -2.90 -2.82
N THR A 101 10.71 -2.32 -1.64
CA THR A 101 11.93 -2.25 -0.83
C THR A 101 11.59 -2.35 0.64
N ASP A 102 12.53 -2.80 1.45
CA ASP A 102 12.32 -2.84 2.89
C ASP A 102 11.94 -1.44 3.43
N PRO A 103 10.79 -1.28 4.11
CA PRO A 103 10.42 -0.02 4.73
C PRO A 103 11.42 0.45 5.77
N LEU A 104 12.22 -0.46 6.34
CA LEU A 104 13.13 -0.18 7.45
C LEU A 104 12.41 0.55 8.59
N PHE A 105 11.32 -0.04 9.06
CA PHE A 105 10.60 0.42 10.24
C PHE A 105 11.52 0.45 11.47
N ILE A 106 11.26 1.38 12.40
CA ILE A 106 12.05 1.50 13.64
C ILE A 106 12.04 0.17 14.41
N ASP A 107 10.88 -0.47 14.52
CA ASP A 107 10.76 -1.82 15.05
C ASP A 107 9.46 -2.53 14.59
N SER A 108 9.17 -3.71 15.14
CA SER A 108 8.00 -4.53 14.77
C SER A 108 6.63 -3.94 15.18
N LEU A 109 6.60 -2.95 16.06
CA LEU A 109 5.39 -2.29 16.57
C LEU A 109 5.39 -0.79 16.25
N ASP A 110 6.54 -0.21 15.91
CA ASP A 110 6.73 1.16 15.48
C ASP A 110 6.94 1.26 13.98
N PHE A 111 5.86 1.58 13.28
CA PHE A 111 5.81 1.73 11.83
C PHE A 111 6.34 3.06 11.30
N ARG A 112 7.03 3.86 12.13
CA ARG A 112 7.81 4.99 11.63
C ARG A 112 9.00 4.47 10.84
N LEU A 113 9.39 5.22 9.81
CA LEU A 113 10.57 4.92 9.02
C LEU A 113 11.83 5.28 9.82
N SER A 114 12.85 4.44 9.73
CA SER A 114 14.22 4.83 10.09
C SER A 114 14.73 5.93 9.15
N ARG A 115 15.82 6.61 9.54
CA ARG A 115 16.43 7.67 8.72
C ARG A 115 17.02 7.13 7.43
N GLU A 116 17.40 5.86 7.45
CA GLU A 116 18.02 5.13 6.36
C GLU A 116 16.99 4.54 5.39
N SER A 117 15.69 4.64 5.71
CA SER A 117 14.63 4.11 4.85
C SER A 117 14.68 4.73 3.45
N PRO A 118 14.66 3.91 2.39
CA PRO A 118 14.56 4.39 1.00
C PRO A 118 13.20 5.03 0.70
N LEU A 119 12.23 4.90 1.60
CA LEU A 119 10.89 5.46 1.48
C LEU A 119 10.81 6.93 1.93
N ASN A 120 11.87 7.44 2.56
CA ASN A 120 12.01 8.84 2.90
C ASN A 120 12.08 9.69 1.61
N ALA A 121 11.21 10.69 1.51
CA ALA A 121 11.08 11.57 0.34
C ALA A 121 10.86 10.85 -1.02
N ALA A 122 10.33 9.61 -0.99
CA ALA A 122 10.09 8.81 -2.19
C ALA A 122 8.64 8.89 -2.72
N GLY A 123 7.75 9.58 -1.99
CA GLY A 123 6.32 9.59 -2.24
C GLY A 123 5.86 10.37 -3.47
N ASP A 124 4.56 10.57 -3.66
CA ASP A 124 4.08 11.39 -4.77
C ASP A 124 4.71 12.81 -4.68
N PRO A 125 5.34 13.35 -5.76
CA PRO A 125 5.99 14.66 -5.73
C PRO A 125 5.03 15.84 -5.51
N TYR A 126 3.72 15.64 -5.70
CA TYR A 126 2.70 16.64 -5.40
C TYR A 126 2.27 16.62 -3.92
N TYR A 127 2.68 15.60 -3.16
CA TYR A 127 2.51 15.57 -1.71
C TYR A 127 3.81 16.00 -1.06
N THR A 128 3.72 16.87 -0.06
CA THR A 128 4.86 17.35 0.70
C THR A 128 4.72 17.01 2.17
N ASN A 129 5.83 16.77 2.85
CA ASN A 129 5.87 16.70 4.31
C ASN A 129 5.65 18.12 4.90
N PRO A 130 5.43 18.26 6.23
CA PRO A 130 5.22 19.57 6.87
C PRO A 130 6.36 20.57 6.68
N ASP A 131 7.59 20.10 6.45
CA ASP A 131 8.77 20.92 6.18
C ASP A 131 8.89 21.37 4.71
N GLY A 132 7.93 20.98 3.87
CA GLY A 132 7.90 21.29 2.44
C GLY A 132 8.74 20.34 1.56
N SER A 133 9.46 19.38 2.14
CA SER A 133 10.13 18.33 1.39
C SER A 133 9.14 17.41 0.70
N ARG A 134 9.57 16.66 -0.32
CA ARG A 134 8.73 15.62 -0.96
C ARG A 134 8.24 14.62 0.08
N SER A 135 6.98 14.22 -0.01
CA SER A 135 6.35 13.31 0.94
C SER A 135 7.14 12.00 1.10
N ASN A 136 7.17 11.47 2.32
CA ASN A 136 7.53 10.05 2.54
C ASN A 136 6.42 9.14 1.97
N ILE A 137 6.72 7.89 1.64
CA ILE A 137 5.68 6.87 1.40
C ILE A 137 5.17 6.37 2.76
N GLY A 138 3.86 6.21 2.93
CA GLY A 138 3.25 5.62 4.13
C GLY A 138 2.60 6.60 5.10
N ALA A 139 2.30 6.10 6.31
CA ALA A 139 1.50 6.77 7.35
C ALA A 139 2.06 8.12 7.83
N TYR A 140 3.37 8.32 7.69
CA TYR A 140 4.08 9.53 8.10
C TYR A 140 4.55 10.38 6.91
N GLY A 141 3.89 10.22 5.76
CA GLY A 141 4.04 11.11 4.61
C GLY A 141 2.91 12.13 4.52
N GLY A 142 3.16 13.21 3.80
CA GLY A 142 2.17 14.24 3.45
C GLY A 142 2.06 15.34 4.51
N GLN A 143 1.38 16.44 4.17
CA GLN A 143 1.38 17.65 5.01
C GLN A 143 0.66 17.43 6.35
N GLU A 144 -0.20 16.42 6.39
CA GLU A 144 -1.00 16.04 7.54
C GLU A 144 -0.24 15.14 8.53
N SER A 145 0.98 14.67 8.19
CA SER A 145 1.78 13.86 9.09
C SER A 145 2.19 14.70 10.30
N ARG A 146 1.76 14.28 11.51
CA ARG A 146 2.11 14.92 12.79
C ARG A 146 3.11 14.10 13.57
#